data_AF-A0A9E3KIM7-F1
#
_entry.id   AF-A0A9E3KIM7-F1
#
_cell.length_a   1.000
_cell.length_b   1.000
_cell.length_c   1.000
_cell.angle_alpha   90.00
_cell.angle_beta   90.00
_cell.angle_gamma   90.00
#
_symmetry.space_group_name_H-M   'P 1'
#
loop_
_entity.id
_entity.type
_entity.pdbx_description
1 polymer ?
#
loop_
_entity_poly.entity_id
_entity_poly.type
_entity_poly.pdbx_seq_one_letter_code
_entity_poly.pdbx_strand_id
1 'polypeptide(L)'
;MKAFRILTVASILYLISVEILRVYFIMPFPGSQQRETIGIAYFLNGHMLLLRLIGGVVLLGSLAFLLRQLSWGWKIFLSAGLAAYATVFYMFNFRFLADKMFLKPRQLTFSILIDNKVNQSSLVLGVQLNGEAKAYPIEIIGYHHQVRDSIGGLPVMITYCTVCRTGRVFDPVVDGALEHFRLVGMDHFNAMFEDATTKSWWRQATGVAVAGPLTGKVLTEYQSQQMTLQAWLALYPASKIMQPDSSFTDKYKKLEGFDRGTIASHLEYRDSLSWKDKSWVLGVKISDRARAYDWNDLIQMSTINDTLKGVPILIHLQPDSSSFHVWKRDSLVFYTEAGSAFIKDKQTKSEWNTHGECVSGSLKGRQLEPLQAYQEFWHSWRTFNKNTSRYLIKDLSN
;
A
#
# COMPACT_ATOMS: atom_id res chain seq x y z
N MET A 1 -31.26 -39.92 -17.04
CA MET A 1 -29.84 -39.89 -17.47
C MET A 1 -29.35 -38.52 -17.95
N LYS A 2 -29.99 -37.89 -18.95
CA LYS A 2 -29.54 -36.58 -19.48
C LYS A 2 -29.48 -35.50 -18.40
N ALA A 3 -30.51 -35.40 -17.55
CA ALA A 3 -30.56 -34.46 -16.42
C ALA A 3 -29.37 -34.65 -15.44
N PHE A 4 -29.07 -35.89 -15.04
CA PHE A 4 -27.93 -36.17 -14.16
C PHE A 4 -26.58 -35.82 -14.79
N ARG A 5 -26.40 -36.05 -16.10
CA ARG A 5 -25.18 -35.61 -16.81
C ARG A 5 -25.04 -34.08 -16.77
N ILE A 6 -26.13 -33.35 -17.01
CA ILE A 6 -26.14 -31.88 -16.92
C ILE A 6 -25.79 -31.43 -15.49
N LEU A 7 -26.41 -32.03 -14.47
CA LEU A 7 -26.14 -31.70 -13.07
C LEU A 7 -24.68 -31.96 -12.67
N THR A 8 -24.08 -33.07 -13.11
CA THR A 8 -22.67 -33.37 -12.86
C THR A 8 -21.76 -32.29 -13.47
N VAL A 9 -21.96 -31.94 -14.74
CA VAL A 9 -21.16 -30.91 -15.41
C VAL A 9 -21.37 -29.55 -14.76
N ALA A 10 -22.62 -29.16 -14.49
CA ALA A 10 -22.95 -27.92 -13.82
C ALA A 10 -22.31 -27.82 -12.43
N SER A 11 -22.25 -28.91 -11.67
CA SER A 11 -21.63 -28.94 -10.34
C SER A 11 -20.11 -28.77 -10.42
N ILE A 12 -19.44 -29.41 -11.38
CA ILE A 12 -18.00 -29.20 -11.61
C ILE A 12 -17.72 -27.75 -12.00
N LEU A 13 -18.49 -27.20 -12.95
CA LEU A 13 -18.34 -25.81 -13.37
C LEU A 13 -18.61 -24.83 -12.22
N TYR A 14 -19.65 -25.06 -11.43
CA TYR A 14 -19.95 -24.28 -10.24
C TYR A 14 -18.79 -24.30 -9.24
N LEU A 15 -18.25 -25.48 -8.92
CA LEU A 15 -17.10 -25.63 -8.02
C LEU A 15 -15.87 -24.89 -8.56
N ILE A 16 -15.59 -24.99 -9.86
CA ILE A 16 -14.51 -24.22 -10.51
C ILE A 16 -14.77 -22.71 -10.39
N SER A 17 -15.99 -22.26 -10.69
CA SER A 17 -16.35 -20.85 -10.66
C SER A 17 -16.21 -20.25 -9.26
N VAL A 18 -16.65 -20.93 -8.20
CA VAL A 18 -16.53 -20.39 -6.84
C VAL A 18 -15.07 -20.25 -6.39
N GLU A 19 -14.19 -21.19 -6.76
CA GLU A 19 -12.75 -21.07 -6.48
C GLU A 19 -12.15 -19.86 -7.21
N ILE A 20 -12.49 -19.69 -8.50
CA ILE A 20 -11.99 -18.58 -9.31
C ILE A 20 -12.49 -17.23 -8.76
N LEU A 21 -13.79 -17.11 -8.53
CA LEU A 21 -14.43 -15.85 -8.10
C LEU A 21 -13.93 -15.38 -6.74
N ARG A 22 -13.64 -16.31 -5.82
CA ARG A 22 -13.09 -16.00 -4.48
C ARG A 22 -11.82 -15.16 -4.56
N VAL A 23 -10.96 -15.45 -5.54
CA VAL A 23 -9.68 -14.73 -5.72
C VAL A 23 -9.80 -13.61 -6.75
N TYR A 24 -10.63 -13.79 -7.79
CA TYR A 24 -10.83 -12.79 -8.84
C TYR A 24 -11.15 -11.42 -8.27
N PHE A 25 -12.07 -11.31 -7.31
CA PHE A 25 -12.49 -10.03 -6.75
C PHE A 25 -11.46 -9.35 -5.82
N ILE A 26 -10.44 -10.08 -5.36
CA ILE A 26 -9.45 -9.58 -4.38
C ILE A 26 -8.02 -9.56 -4.92
N MET A 27 -7.82 -9.83 -6.20
CA MET A 27 -6.52 -9.81 -6.87
C MET A 27 -6.63 -8.98 -8.15
N PRO A 28 -5.53 -8.38 -8.66
CA PRO A 28 -5.57 -7.43 -9.78
C PRO A 28 -5.73 -8.10 -11.15
N PHE A 29 -6.75 -8.96 -11.31
CA PHE A 29 -7.15 -9.49 -12.60
C PHE A 29 -7.86 -8.42 -13.45
N PRO A 30 -7.83 -8.50 -14.79
CA PRO A 30 -8.53 -7.56 -15.65
C PRO A 30 -9.99 -7.35 -15.23
N GLY A 31 -10.35 -6.08 -14.97
CA GLY A 31 -11.71 -5.65 -14.59
C GLY A 31 -12.09 -5.85 -13.12
N SER A 32 -11.37 -6.65 -12.34
CA SER A 32 -11.75 -7.01 -10.97
C SER A 32 -11.73 -5.83 -9.98
N GLN A 33 -10.78 -4.91 -10.16
CA GLN A 33 -10.51 -3.81 -9.22
C GLN A 33 -11.19 -2.49 -9.62
N GLN A 34 -12.19 -2.53 -10.51
CA GLN A 34 -12.85 -1.35 -11.07
C GLN A 34 -14.27 -1.12 -10.53
N ARG A 35 -14.77 -2.02 -9.68
CA ARG A 35 -16.14 -1.99 -9.15
C ARG A 35 -16.14 -2.32 -7.66
N GLU A 36 -17.15 -1.80 -6.96
CA GLU A 36 -17.41 -2.12 -5.56
C GLU A 36 -17.87 -3.58 -5.41
N THR A 37 -16.90 -4.49 -5.23
CA THR A 37 -17.14 -5.94 -5.10
C THR A 37 -16.75 -6.50 -3.74
N ILE A 38 -16.36 -5.63 -2.80
CA ILE A 38 -15.84 -6.02 -1.49
C ILE A 38 -16.82 -6.89 -0.70
N GLY A 39 -18.12 -6.59 -0.73
CA GLY A 39 -19.13 -7.40 -0.06
C GLY A 39 -19.26 -8.81 -0.65
N ILE A 40 -19.18 -8.94 -1.97
CA ILE A 40 -19.21 -10.24 -2.67
C ILE A 40 -17.94 -11.03 -2.32
N ALA A 41 -16.77 -10.38 -2.39
CA ALA A 41 -15.49 -10.98 -2.05
C ALA A 41 -15.46 -11.50 -0.61
N TYR A 42 -15.94 -10.69 0.34
CA TYR A 42 -16.03 -11.06 1.75
C TYR A 42 -16.97 -12.23 1.98
N PHE A 43 -18.16 -12.20 1.37
CA PHE A 43 -19.14 -13.30 1.44
C PHE A 43 -18.54 -14.61 0.92
N LEU A 44 -17.92 -14.60 -0.26
CA LEU A 44 -17.29 -15.79 -0.85
C LEU A 44 -16.22 -16.36 0.09
N ASN A 45 -15.32 -15.51 0.60
CA ASN A 45 -14.25 -15.95 1.48
C ASN A 45 -14.75 -16.53 2.81
N GLY A 46 -15.79 -15.94 3.41
CA GLY A 46 -16.39 -16.44 4.65
C GLY A 46 -17.17 -17.75 4.49
N HIS A 47 -17.68 -18.05 3.29
CA HIS A 47 -18.61 -19.17 3.06
C HIS A 47 -18.05 -20.27 2.14
N MET A 48 -16.75 -20.27 1.83
CA MET A 48 -16.15 -21.23 0.90
C MET A 48 -16.46 -22.69 1.23
N LEU A 49 -16.44 -23.08 2.51
CA LEU A 49 -16.75 -24.46 2.89
C LEU A 49 -18.19 -24.83 2.53
N LEU A 50 -19.15 -23.95 2.85
CA LEU A 50 -20.56 -24.17 2.53
C LEU A 50 -20.77 -24.25 1.01
N LEU A 51 -20.19 -23.32 0.25
CA LEU A 51 -20.28 -23.31 -1.22
C LEU A 51 -19.72 -24.61 -1.81
N ARG A 52 -18.58 -25.09 -1.32
CA ARG A 52 -18.01 -26.38 -1.72
C ARG A 52 -18.91 -27.55 -1.37
N LEU A 53 -19.51 -27.56 -0.19
CA LEU A 53 -20.41 -28.64 0.24
C LEU A 53 -21.66 -28.69 -0.64
N ILE A 54 -22.25 -27.54 -0.99
CA ILE A 54 -23.39 -27.48 -1.92
C ILE A 54 -23.02 -28.11 -3.26
N GLY A 55 -21.92 -27.68 -3.88
CA GLY A 55 -21.47 -28.23 -5.16
C GLY A 55 -21.07 -29.71 -5.06
N GLY A 56 -20.41 -30.10 -3.97
CA GLY A 56 -19.95 -31.46 -3.71
C GLY A 56 -21.08 -32.45 -3.49
N VAL A 57 -22.12 -32.08 -2.73
CA VAL A 57 -23.30 -32.93 -2.51
C VAL A 57 -24.05 -33.17 -3.81
N VAL A 58 -24.28 -32.13 -4.61
CA VAL A 58 -24.96 -32.28 -5.91
C VAL A 58 -24.12 -33.14 -6.86
N LEU A 59 -22.79 -32.93 -6.89
CA LEU A 59 -21.86 -33.70 -7.71
C LEU A 59 -21.84 -35.19 -7.31
N LEU A 60 -21.73 -35.50 -6.03
CA LEU A 60 -21.70 -36.87 -5.53
C LEU A 60 -23.04 -37.58 -5.78
N GLY A 61 -24.16 -36.89 -5.53
CA GLY A 61 -25.50 -37.41 -5.78
C GLY A 61 -25.74 -37.72 -7.26
N SER A 62 -25.34 -36.82 -8.17
CA SER A 62 -25.49 -37.05 -9.60
C SER A 62 -24.55 -38.12 -10.15
N LEU A 63 -23.32 -38.22 -9.63
CA LEU A 63 -22.37 -39.27 -10.00
C LEU A 63 -22.82 -40.65 -9.54
N ALA A 64 -23.34 -40.80 -8.32
CA ALA A 64 -23.81 -42.08 -7.79
C ALA A 64 -24.87 -42.73 -8.71
N PHE A 65 -25.75 -41.92 -9.30
CA PHE A 65 -26.76 -42.39 -10.25
C PHE A 65 -26.18 -42.76 -11.62
N LEU A 66 -25.02 -42.20 -12.01
CA LEU A 66 -24.40 -42.39 -13.31
C LEU A 66 -23.35 -43.52 -13.34
N LEU A 67 -22.65 -43.81 -12.23
CA LEU A 67 -21.47 -44.68 -12.20
C LEU A 67 -21.68 -46.09 -12.78
N ARG A 68 -22.90 -46.63 -12.74
CA ARG A 68 -23.24 -47.94 -13.29
C ARG A 68 -23.55 -47.95 -14.80
N GLN A 69 -23.70 -46.78 -15.42
CA GLN A 69 -24.24 -46.61 -16.78
C GLN A 69 -23.39 -45.68 -17.67
N LEU A 70 -22.18 -45.31 -17.25
CA LEU A 70 -21.30 -44.42 -18.00
C LEU A 70 -20.49 -45.17 -19.07
N SER A 71 -20.53 -44.65 -20.30
CA SER A 71 -19.62 -45.09 -21.36
C SER A 71 -18.18 -44.68 -21.07
N TRP A 72 -17.22 -45.36 -21.71
CA TRP A 72 -15.79 -45.07 -21.53
C TRP A 72 -15.43 -43.61 -21.81
N GLY A 73 -15.95 -43.02 -22.89
CA GLY A 73 -15.72 -41.60 -23.21
C GLY A 73 -16.22 -40.64 -22.13
N TRP A 74 -17.36 -40.93 -21.49
CA TRP A 74 -17.86 -40.13 -20.38
C TRP A 74 -17.00 -40.26 -19.12
N LYS A 75 -16.42 -41.44 -18.86
CA LYS A 75 -15.47 -41.61 -17.76
C LYS A 75 -14.24 -40.74 -17.96
N ILE A 76 -13.67 -40.73 -19.17
CA ILE A 76 -12.53 -39.86 -19.51
C ILE A 76 -12.89 -38.39 -19.33
N PHE A 77 -14.03 -37.95 -19.87
CA PHE A 77 -14.50 -36.57 -19.75
C PHE A 77 -14.68 -36.12 -18.29
N LEU A 78 -15.30 -36.96 -17.45
CA LEU A 78 -15.48 -36.66 -16.04
C LEU A 78 -14.16 -36.62 -15.28
N SER A 79 -13.25 -37.56 -15.54
CA SER A 79 -11.90 -37.54 -14.96
C SER A 79 -11.15 -36.26 -15.33
N ALA A 80 -11.23 -35.83 -16.59
CA ALA A 80 -10.64 -34.58 -17.04
C ALA A 80 -11.26 -33.36 -16.32
N GLY A 81 -12.58 -33.32 -16.17
CA GLY A 81 -13.28 -32.26 -15.45
C GLY A 81 -12.91 -32.19 -13.96
N LEU A 82 -12.80 -33.34 -13.28
CA LEU A 82 -12.35 -33.41 -11.88
C LEU A 82 -10.89 -33.02 -11.72
N ALA A 83 -10.01 -33.42 -12.65
CA ALA A 83 -8.61 -32.99 -12.67
C ALA A 83 -8.48 -31.47 -12.89
N ALA A 84 -9.31 -30.90 -13.77
CA ALA A 84 -9.39 -29.45 -13.96
C ALA A 84 -9.83 -28.74 -12.68
N TYR A 85 -10.88 -29.24 -12.00
CA TYR A 85 -11.29 -28.70 -10.70
C TYR A 85 -10.19 -28.82 -9.64
N ALA A 86 -9.51 -29.96 -9.52
CA ALA A 86 -8.41 -30.13 -8.57
C ALA A 86 -7.26 -29.15 -8.84
N THR A 87 -6.96 -28.89 -10.11
CA THR A 87 -5.94 -27.92 -10.53
C THR A 87 -6.34 -26.49 -10.14
N VAL A 88 -7.58 -26.10 -10.43
CA VAL A 88 -8.13 -24.79 -10.05
C VAL A 88 -8.15 -24.64 -8.53
N PHE A 89 -8.64 -25.64 -7.81
CA PHE A 89 -8.65 -25.66 -6.35
C PHE A 89 -7.24 -25.43 -5.80
N TYR A 90 -6.23 -26.15 -6.31
CA TYR A 90 -4.85 -25.98 -5.89
C TYR A 90 -4.34 -24.56 -6.16
N MET A 91 -4.53 -24.06 -7.37
CA MET A 91 -4.08 -22.71 -7.76
C MET A 91 -4.72 -21.61 -6.90
N PHE A 92 -6.02 -21.67 -6.68
CA PHE A 92 -6.78 -20.62 -6.00
C PHE A 92 -6.77 -20.73 -4.47
N ASN A 93 -6.24 -21.82 -3.90
CA ASN A 93 -6.07 -21.97 -2.44
C ASN A 93 -4.62 -21.96 -1.97
N PHE A 94 -3.66 -22.25 -2.85
CA PHE A 94 -2.26 -22.40 -2.44
C PHE A 94 -1.29 -21.53 -3.24
N ARG A 95 -1.71 -20.95 -4.38
CA ARG A 95 -0.82 -20.16 -5.24
C ARG A 95 -1.21 -18.71 -5.40
N PHE A 96 -2.49 -18.41 -5.63
CA PHE A 96 -2.97 -17.08 -5.99
C PHE A 96 -3.54 -16.25 -4.83
N LEU A 97 -3.56 -16.80 -3.61
CA LEU A 97 -3.89 -16.01 -2.42
C LEU A 97 -2.72 -15.09 -2.07
N ALA A 98 -3.04 -13.85 -1.68
CA ALA A 98 -2.02 -12.83 -1.41
C ALA A 98 -1.03 -13.26 -0.31
N ASP A 99 -1.51 -13.87 0.77
CA ASP A 99 -0.67 -14.41 1.86
C ASP A 99 0.18 -15.63 1.48
N LYS A 100 -0.03 -16.22 0.29
CA LYS A 100 0.82 -17.28 -0.29
C LYS A 100 1.78 -16.74 -1.34
N MET A 101 1.52 -15.54 -1.87
CA MET A 101 2.38 -14.86 -2.83
C MET A 101 3.41 -13.96 -2.14
N PHE A 102 3.00 -13.30 -1.07
CA PHE A 102 3.77 -12.31 -0.33
C PHE A 102 3.95 -12.80 1.11
N LEU A 103 5.15 -13.28 1.40
CA LEU A 103 5.48 -13.88 2.69
C LEU A 103 6.02 -12.81 3.63
N LYS A 104 5.81 -12.98 4.93
CA LYS A 104 6.42 -12.11 5.97
C LYS A 104 7.95 -12.35 6.02
N PRO A 105 8.76 -11.38 6.49
CA PRO A 105 10.16 -11.62 6.79
C PRO A 105 10.32 -12.82 7.73
N ARG A 106 11.30 -13.69 7.48
CA ARG A 106 11.64 -14.78 8.41
C ARG A 106 12.49 -14.26 9.56
N GLN A 107 13.34 -13.29 9.26
CA GLN A 107 14.17 -12.60 10.23
C GLN A 107 14.02 -11.10 10.03
N LEU A 108 13.70 -10.40 11.10
CA LEU A 108 13.68 -8.94 11.12
C LEU A 108 14.98 -8.46 11.77
N THR A 109 15.92 -8.02 10.96
CA THR A 109 17.24 -7.54 11.42
C THR A 109 17.40 -6.06 11.11
N PHE A 110 18.10 -5.37 12.00
CA PHE A 110 18.40 -3.96 11.88
C PHE A 110 19.90 -3.72 12.06
N SER A 111 20.45 -2.79 11.28
CA SER A 111 21.81 -2.31 11.42
C SER A 111 21.83 -0.80 11.62
N ILE A 112 22.90 -0.30 12.22
CA ILE A 112 23.27 1.12 12.13
C ILE A 112 23.94 1.39 10.76
N LEU A 113 24.23 2.65 10.46
CA LEU A 113 24.83 3.06 9.18
C LEU A 113 26.13 2.30 8.82
N ILE A 114 27.00 2.01 9.81
CA ILE A 114 28.31 1.39 9.57
C ILE A 114 28.18 -0.01 8.96
N ASP A 115 27.19 -0.80 9.41
CA ASP A 115 26.98 -2.19 9.00
C ASP A 115 25.80 -2.36 8.01
N ASN A 116 25.40 -1.26 7.38
CA ASN A 116 24.22 -1.20 6.53
C ASN A 116 24.50 -1.69 5.09
N LYS A 117 23.64 -2.57 4.59
CA LYS A 117 23.68 -3.08 3.20
C LYS A 117 22.75 -2.33 2.24
N VAL A 118 21.88 -1.46 2.76
CA VAL A 118 20.91 -0.69 1.97
C VAL A 118 21.60 0.52 1.35
N ASN A 119 21.38 0.77 0.05
CA ASN A 119 21.93 1.96 -0.59
C ASN A 119 21.33 3.25 0.01
N GLN A 120 22.16 4.25 0.29
CA GLN A 120 21.69 5.51 0.89
C GLN A 120 20.73 6.30 -0.03
N SER A 121 20.77 6.07 -1.34
CA SER A 121 19.81 6.63 -2.29
C SER A 121 18.48 5.88 -2.36
N SER A 122 18.37 4.69 -1.75
CA SER A 122 17.10 3.94 -1.68
C SER A 122 16.06 4.73 -0.89
N LEU A 123 14.80 4.63 -1.30
CA LEU A 123 13.70 5.20 -0.57
C LEU A 123 13.41 4.36 0.68
N VAL A 124 13.14 5.05 1.78
CA VAL A 124 12.73 4.47 3.04
C VAL A 124 11.44 5.10 3.50
N LEU A 125 10.65 4.30 4.22
CA LEU A 125 9.65 4.81 5.13
C LEU A 125 10.32 4.93 6.50
N GLY A 126 10.53 6.15 6.98
CA GLY A 126 11.11 6.46 8.27
C GLY A 126 10.03 6.69 9.33
N VAL A 127 10.29 6.20 10.54
CA VAL A 127 9.40 6.36 11.70
C VAL A 127 10.23 6.71 12.92
N GLN A 128 9.80 7.72 13.67
CA GLN A 128 10.39 8.08 14.95
C GLN A 128 9.29 8.11 16.02
N LEU A 129 9.46 7.31 17.06
CA LEU A 129 8.52 7.20 18.18
C LEU A 129 9.31 7.12 19.49
N ASN A 130 8.91 7.92 20.48
CA ASN A 130 9.53 7.99 21.81
C ASN A 130 11.08 8.07 21.77
N GLY A 131 11.62 8.86 20.83
CA GLY A 131 13.07 9.06 20.66
C GLY A 131 13.81 7.93 19.93
N GLU A 132 13.17 6.80 19.60
CA GLU A 132 13.76 5.78 18.74
C GLU A 132 13.34 6.01 17.28
N ALA A 133 14.32 6.07 16.37
CA ALA A 133 14.11 6.21 14.95
C ALA A 133 14.48 4.91 14.21
N LYS A 134 13.64 4.49 13.26
CA LYS A 134 13.92 3.37 12.37
C LYS A 134 13.57 3.71 10.91
N ALA A 135 14.29 3.10 9.98
CA ALA A 135 14.07 3.21 8.53
C ALA A 135 13.77 1.85 7.91
N TYR A 136 12.76 1.82 7.04
CA TYR A 136 12.29 0.63 6.35
C TYR A 136 12.39 0.82 4.83
N PRO A 137 13.36 0.18 4.13
CA PRO A 137 13.53 0.35 2.69
C PRO A 137 12.32 -0.13 1.91
N ILE A 138 11.82 0.70 0.99
CA ILE A 138 10.57 0.49 0.27
C ILE A 138 10.62 -0.77 -0.59
N GLU A 139 11.72 -1.02 -1.30
CA GLU A 139 11.89 -2.25 -2.11
C GLU A 139 11.93 -3.54 -1.27
N ILE A 140 12.14 -3.44 0.06
CA ILE A 140 12.05 -4.58 0.98
C ILE A 140 10.62 -4.73 1.49
N ILE A 141 10.06 -3.68 2.11
CA ILE A 141 8.72 -3.75 2.69
C ILE A 141 7.62 -3.85 1.61
N GLY A 142 7.90 -3.41 0.38
CA GLY A 142 7.02 -3.52 -0.76
C GLY A 142 6.71 -4.97 -1.13
N TYR A 143 7.68 -5.89 -1.05
CA TYR A 143 7.43 -7.31 -1.26
C TYR A 143 6.59 -7.91 -0.12
N HIS A 144 6.85 -7.51 1.12
CA HIS A 144 6.16 -8.07 2.28
C HIS A 144 4.75 -7.50 2.48
N HIS A 145 4.48 -6.31 1.94
CA HIS A 145 3.31 -5.45 2.18
C HIS A 145 3.09 -5.02 3.64
N GLN A 146 3.56 -5.80 4.61
CA GLN A 146 3.57 -5.46 6.02
C GLN A 146 4.85 -5.98 6.72
N VAL A 147 5.33 -5.21 7.69
CA VAL A 147 6.33 -5.60 8.68
C VAL A 147 5.81 -5.23 10.07
N ARG A 148 5.90 -6.18 11.00
CA ARG A 148 5.52 -5.99 12.40
C ARG A 148 6.78 -5.74 13.21
N ASP A 149 6.81 -4.65 13.96
CA ASP A 149 7.98 -4.24 14.74
C ASP A 149 7.53 -3.53 16.04
N SER A 150 8.48 -3.15 16.88
CA SER A 150 8.31 -2.24 18.01
C SER A 150 9.33 -1.10 17.92
N ILE A 151 8.86 0.13 18.07
CA ILE A 151 9.70 1.34 18.04
C ILE A 151 9.38 2.16 19.29
N GLY A 152 10.38 2.48 20.10
CA GLY A 152 10.18 3.28 21.31
C GLY A 152 9.22 2.63 22.31
N GLY A 153 9.15 1.29 22.31
CA GLY A 153 8.23 0.49 23.12
C GLY A 153 6.82 0.33 22.57
N LEU A 154 6.48 1.00 21.46
CA LEU A 154 5.15 0.93 20.85
C LEU A 154 5.11 -0.09 19.70
N PRO A 155 4.06 -0.95 19.63
CA PRO A 155 3.91 -1.86 18.52
C PRO A 155 3.53 -1.10 17.25
N VAL A 156 4.14 -1.45 16.11
CA VAL A 156 3.87 -0.81 14.82
C VAL A 156 3.65 -1.82 13.71
N MET A 157 2.73 -1.50 12.81
CA MET A 157 2.54 -2.21 11.53
C MET A 157 2.98 -1.28 10.40
N ILE A 158 4.21 -1.49 9.92
CA ILE A 158 4.74 -0.79 8.75
C ILE A 158 4.12 -1.44 7.52
N THR A 159 3.50 -0.66 6.63
CA THR A 159 2.85 -1.19 5.44
C THR A 159 3.25 -0.43 4.19
N TYR A 160 3.30 -1.14 3.06
CA TYR A 160 3.52 -0.52 1.76
C TYR A 160 2.71 -1.21 0.67
N CYS A 161 1.90 -0.43 -0.07
CA CYS A 161 1.20 -0.90 -1.27
C CYS A 161 1.99 -0.47 -2.52
N THR A 162 2.64 -1.41 -3.22
CA THR A 162 3.46 -1.10 -4.40
C THR A 162 2.64 -0.58 -5.58
N VAL A 163 1.45 -1.15 -5.81
CA VAL A 163 0.51 -0.71 -6.86
C VAL A 163 -0.24 0.58 -6.55
N CYS A 164 -0.08 1.10 -5.33
CA CYS A 164 -0.54 2.43 -4.89
C CYS A 164 0.62 3.43 -4.80
N ARG A 165 1.86 2.92 -4.70
CA ARG A 165 3.06 3.63 -4.28
C ARG A 165 2.90 4.32 -2.93
N THR A 166 2.43 3.61 -1.91
CA THR A 166 1.94 4.26 -0.69
C THR A 166 2.39 3.54 0.58
N GLY A 167 3.14 4.24 1.43
CA GLY A 167 3.49 3.81 2.78
C GLY A 167 2.51 4.31 3.84
N ARG A 168 2.20 3.45 4.82
CA ARG A 168 1.38 3.79 6.01
C ARG A 168 1.90 3.03 7.23
N VAL A 169 1.80 3.65 8.41
CA VAL A 169 2.27 3.05 9.67
C VAL A 169 1.14 3.09 10.69
N PHE A 170 0.65 1.92 11.09
CA PHE A 170 -0.49 1.84 12.00
C PHE A 170 -0.11 1.31 13.39
N ASP A 171 -0.81 1.79 14.40
CA ASP A 171 -0.99 1.07 15.66
C ASP A 171 -1.86 -0.17 15.38
N PRO A 172 -1.32 -1.37 15.58
CA PRO A 172 -2.04 -2.62 15.38
C PRO A 172 -2.95 -3.02 16.55
N VAL A 173 -3.17 -2.15 17.54
CA VAL A 173 -4.10 -2.43 18.63
C VAL A 173 -5.53 -2.23 18.15
N VAL A 174 -6.35 -3.26 18.27
CA VAL A 174 -7.79 -3.25 17.94
C VAL A 174 -8.57 -3.57 19.20
N ASP A 175 -9.49 -2.68 19.57
CA ASP A 175 -10.31 -2.82 20.78
C ASP A 175 -9.51 -3.13 22.06
N GLY A 176 -8.33 -2.51 22.18
CA GLY A 176 -7.45 -2.61 23.35
C GLY A 176 -6.50 -3.81 23.36
N ALA A 177 -6.55 -4.68 22.34
CA ALA A 177 -5.66 -5.84 22.23
C ALA A 177 -4.75 -5.75 20.99
N LEU A 178 -3.52 -6.24 21.12
CA LEU A 178 -2.60 -6.35 19.99
C LEU A 178 -3.13 -7.37 18.97
N GLU A 179 -3.31 -6.93 17.73
CA GLU A 179 -3.90 -7.77 16.69
C GLU A 179 -2.84 -8.33 15.70
N HIS A 180 -3.16 -9.49 15.15
CA HIS A 180 -2.43 -10.17 14.09
C HIS A 180 -3.13 -10.00 12.75
N PHE A 181 -2.46 -9.30 11.84
CA PHE A 181 -2.95 -9.10 10.49
C PHE A 181 -2.33 -10.09 9.50
N ARG A 182 -3.12 -10.53 8.52
CA ARG A 182 -2.65 -11.21 7.29
C ARG A 182 -3.05 -10.41 6.07
N LEU A 183 -2.25 -10.46 5.01
CA LEU A 183 -2.62 -9.87 3.72
C LEU A 183 -3.73 -10.73 3.08
N VAL A 184 -4.87 -10.14 2.72
CA VAL A 184 -5.97 -10.90 2.09
C VAL A 184 -6.00 -10.72 0.58
N GLY A 185 -5.68 -9.53 0.09
CA GLY A 185 -5.79 -9.17 -1.32
C GLY A 185 -5.80 -7.67 -1.51
N MET A 186 -6.57 -7.20 -2.50
CA MET A 186 -6.69 -5.81 -2.86
C MET A 186 -8.14 -5.40 -3.11
N ASP A 187 -8.40 -4.12 -2.91
CA ASP A 187 -9.65 -3.46 -3.25
C ASP A 187 -9.35 -2.10 -3.89
N HIS A 188 -9.82 -1.91 -5.12
CA HIS A 188 -9.41 -0.83 -6.00
C HIS A 188 -7.88 -0.68 -6.05
N PHE A 189 -7.20 -1.81 -6.23
CA PHE A 189 -5.74 -1.95 -6.19
C PHE A 189 -5.08 -1.66 -4.83
N ASN A 190 -5.81 -1.21 -3.80
CA ASN A 190 -5.19 -1.03 -2.48
C ASN A 190 -5.10 -2.33 -1.70
N ALA A 191 -3.92 -2.61 -1.14
CA ALA A 191 -3.71 -3.77 -0.28
C ALA A 191 -4.72 -3.78 0.88
N MET A 192 -5.22 -4.96 1.21
CA MET A 192 -6.13 -5.19 2.32
C MET A 192 -5.56 -6.20 3.30
N PHE A 193 -5.81 -5.95 4.58
CA PHE A 193 -5.42 -6.83 5.67
C PHE A 193 -6.64 -7.40 6.38
N GLU A 194 -6.57 -8.66 6.80
CA GLU A 194 -7.57 -9.27 7.67
C GLU A 194 -7.00 -9.42 9.08
N ASP A 195 -7.74 -8.96 10.09
CA ASP A 195 -7.42 -9.23 11.49
C ASP A 195 -7.80 -10.66 11.91
N ALA A 196 -7.04 -11.26 12.83
CA ALA A 196 -7.22 -12.65 13.20
C ALA A 196 -8.45 -12.87 14.08
N THR A 197 -8.81 -11.90 14.92
CA THR A 197 -9.86 -12.05 15.93
C THR A 197 -11.27 -11.94 15.35
N THR A 198 -11.56 -10.87 14.63
CA THR A 198 -12.90 -10.55 14.11
C THR A 198 -13.07 -10.89 12.63
N LYS A 199 -11.97 -11.17 11.92
CA LYS A 199 -11.97 -11.40 10.47
C LYS A 199 -12.48 -10.19 9.69
N SER A 200 -12.28 -8.96 10.20
CA SER A 200 -12.59 -7.75 9.45
C SER A 200 -11.47 -7.43 8.45
N TRP A 201 -11.83 -6.83 7.32
CA TRP A 201 -10.86 -6.46 6.27
C TRP A 201 -10.60 -4.96 6.30
N TRP A 202 -9.34 -4.58 6.34
CA TRP A 202 -8.85 -3.22 6.54
C TRP A 202 -8.08 -2.73 5.32
N ARG A 203 -8.47 -1.59 4.75
CA ARG A 203 -7.76 -0.97 3.62
C ARG A 203 -6.46 -0.32 4.09
N GLN A 204 -5.35 -0.68 3.47
CA GLN A 204 -4.03 -0.16 3.81
C GLN A 204 -3.94 1.36 3.66
N ALA A 205 -4.50 1.97 2.61
CA ALA A 205 -4.34 3.41 2.34
C ALA A 205 -5.06 4.32 3.35
N THR A 206 -6.02 3.78 4.11
CA THR A 206 -6.91 4.56 4.98
C THR A 206 -6.96 4.07 6.41
N GLY A 207 -6.51 2.84 6.68
CA GLY A 207 -6.67 2.19 7.98
C GLY A 207 -8.12 1.83 8.31
N VAL A 208 -9.07 1.96 7.38
CA VAL A 208 -10.50 1.72 7.62
C VAL A 208 -10.85 0.25 7.42
N ALA A 209 -11.60 -0.34 8.36
CA ALA A 209 -12.28 -1.62 8.17
C ALA A 209 -13.45 -1.46 7.20
N VAL A 210 -13.43 -2.19 6.08
CA VAL A 210 -14.40 -2.08 4.98
C VAL A 210 -15.29 -3.30 4.81
N ALA A 211 -14.98 -4.40 5.49
CA ALA A 211 -15.83 -5.57 5.57
C ALA A 211 -15.66 -6.27 6.92
N GLY A 212 -16.68 -7.01 7.34
CA GLY A 212 -16.69 -7.76 8.60
C GLY A 212 -17.20 -6.96 9.80
N PRO A 213 -17.13 -7.56 11.02
CA PRO A 213 -17.76 -7.01 12.23
C PRO A 213 -17.33 -5.59 12.61
N LEU A 214 -16.11 -5.17 12.24
CA LEU A 214 -15.56 -3.87 12.61
C LEU A 214 -15.72 -2.80 11.53
N THR A 215 -16.54 -3.03 10.51
CA THR A 215 -16.75 -2.09 9.39
C THR A 215 -16.98 -0.65 9.89
N GLY A 216 -16.19 0.29 9.37
CA GLY A 216 -16.22 1.71 9.74
C GLY A 216 -15.21 2.11 10.82
N LYS A 217 -14.63 1.16 11.56
CA LYS A 217 -13.51 1.46 12.47
C LYS A 217 -12.26 1.84 11.69
N VAL A 218 -11.39 2.63 12.32
CA VAL A 218 -10.14 3.14 11.74
C VAL A 218 -8.99 2.83 12.68
N LEU A 219 -7.91 2.27 12.14
CA LEU A 219 -6.66 2.10 12.87
C LEU A 219 -6.00 3.46 13.14
N THR A 220 -5.44 3.62 14.33
CA THR A 220 -4.62 4.80 14.64
C THR A 220 -3.37 4.76 13.77
N GLU A 221 -3.06 5.88 13.10
CA GLU A 221 -1.88 6.01 12.26
C GLU A 221 -0.78 6.79 12.98
N TYR A 222 0.44 6.28 12.93
CA TYR A 222 1.64 6.98 13.39
C TYR A 222 2.23 7.83 12.26
N GLN A 223 2.80 8.97 12.63
CA GLN A 223 3.52 9.82 11.69
C GLN A 223 4.68 9.05 11.06
N SER A 224 4.83 9.18 9.75
CA SER A 224 5.91 8.57 8.99
C SER A 224 6.32 9.45 7.83
N GLN A 225 7.59 9.34 7.44
CA GLN A 225 8.15 10.16 6.37
C GLN A 225 8.73 9.26 5.29
N GLN A 226 8.42 9.57 4.03
CA GLN A 226 9.04 8.90 2.90
C GLN A 226 10.13 9.80 2.30
N MET A 227 11.36 9.29 2.26
CA MET A 227 12.52 10.02 1.77
C MET A 227 13.64 9.05 1.39
N THR A 228 14.75 9.55 0.85
CA THR A 228 15.96 8.74 0.69
C THR A 228 16.54 8.37 2.06
N LEU A 229 17.19 7.21 2.15
CA LEU A 229 17.87 6.79 3.38
C LEU A 229 18.93 7.83 3.82
N GLN A 230 19.61 8.47 2.87
CA GLN A 230 20.56 9.55 3.14
C GLN A 230 19.89 10.73 3.85
N ALA A 231 18.77 11.22 3.30
CA ALA A 231 18.01 12.30 3.92
C ALA A 231 17.49 11.91 5.31
N TRP A 232 17.00 10.68 5.48
CA TRP A 232 16.54 10.19 6.76
C TRP A 232 17.64 10.17 7.82
N LEU A 233 18.83 9.68 7.48
CA LEU A 233 19.96 9.62 8.40
C LEU A 233 20.55 10.99 8.71
N ALA A 234 20.41 11.98 7.82
CA ALA A 234 20.72 13.36 8.14
C ALA A 234 19.77 13.92 9.23
N LEU A 235 18.51 13.47 9.25
CA LEU A 235 17.56 13.84 10.29
C LEU A 235 17.74 13.05 11.59
N TYR A 236 18.02 11.75 11.46
CA TYR A 236 18.11 10.78 12.57
C TYR A 236 19.37 9.91 12.45
N PRO A 237 20.56 10.43 12.80
CA PRO A 237 21.84 9.74 12.58
C PRO A 237 21.98 8.41 13.33
N ALA A 238 21.30 8.27 14.47
CA ALA A 238 21.29 7.05 15.29
C ALA A 238 20.22 6.03 14.85
N SER A 239 19.53 6.26 13.73
CA SER A 239 18.44 5.39 13.28
C SER A 239 18.92 3.97 13.01
N LYS A 240 18.07 3.01 13.36
CA LYS A 240 18.21 1.62 12.95
C LYS A 240 17.63 1.42 11.56
N ILE A 241 18.29 0.65 10.70
CA ILE A 241 17.91 0.47 9.30
C ILE A 241 17.57 -1.00 9.08
N MET A 242 16.35 -1.29 8.65
CA MET A 242 15.93 -2.66 8.33
C MET A 242 16.82 -3.24 7.22
N GLN A 243 17.37 -4.43 7.45
CA GLN A 243 18.23 -5.11 6.49
C GLN A 243 17.42 -6.14 5.66
N PRO A 244 17.86 -6.43 4.42
CA PRO A 244 17.20 -7.44 3.59
C PRO A 244 17.38 -8.85 4.18
N ASP A 245 16.26 -9.56 4.34
CA ASP A 245 16.27 -10.99 4.67
C ASP A 245 16.77 -11.81 3.46
N SER A 246 17.90 -12.50 3.63
CA SER A 246 18.55 -13.27 2.57
C SER A 246 17.67 -14.37 1.97
N SER A 247 16.65 -14.82 2.70
CA SER A 247 15.65 -15.79 2.23
C SER A 247 14.80 -15.28 1.07
N PHE A 248 14.80 -13.96 0.81
CA PHE A 248 13.95 -13.30 -0.18
C PHE A 248 14.72 -12.43 -1.17
N THR A 249 16.04 -12.64 -1.31
CA THR A 249 16.90 -11.87 -2.24
C THR A 249 16.31 -11.79 -3.66
N ASP A 250 15.87 -12.91 -4.22
CA ASP A 250 15.26 -12.95 -5.57
C ASP A 250 13.93 -12.18 -5.67
N LYS A 251 13.25 -11.98 -4.54
CA LYS A 251 11.99 -11.22 -4.48
C LYS A 251 12.28 -9.73 -4.47
N TYR A 252 13.24 -9.28 -3.67
CA TYR A 252 13.66 -7.88 -3.65
C TYR A 252 14.25 -7.45 -4.99
N LYS A 253 15.01 -8.32 -5.66
CA LYS A 253 15.54 -8.04 -7.01
C LYS A 253 14.43 -7.74 -8.03
N LYS A 254 13.23 -8.30 -7.87
CA LYS A 254 12.09 -8.01 -8.78
C LYS A 254 11.51 -6.61 -8.58
N LEU A 255 11.82 -5.95 -7.47
CA LEU A 255 11.41 -4.58 -7.18
C LEU A 255 12.48 -3.56 -7.59
N GLU A 256 13.60 -3.99 -8.18
CA GLU A 256 14.65 -3.09 -8.64
C GLU A 256 14.08 -2.02 -9.60
N GLY A 257 14.33 -0.75 -9.28
CA GLY A 257 13.85 0.38 -10.08
C GLY A 257 12.42 0.81 -9.73
N PHE A 258 11.77 0.16 -8.75
CA PHE A 258 10.49 0.62 -8.21
C PHE A 258 10.62 2.03 -7.63
N ASP A 259 11.68 2.30 -6.88
CA ASP A 259 11.93 3.61 -6.27
C ASP A 259 12.03 4.71 -7.34
N ARG A 260 12.64 4.41 -8.48
CA ARG A 260 12.81 5.31 -9.63
C ARG A 260 11.60 5.35 -10.57
N GLY A 261 10.61 4.47 -10.37
CA GLY A 261 9.44 4.35 -11.24
C GLY A 261 9.72 3.66 -12.58
N THR A 262 10.87 3.02 -12.73
CA THR A 262 11.33 2.36 -13.97
C THR A 262 11.17 0.83 -13.92
N ILE A 263 10.48 0.32 -12.91
CA ILE A 263 10.21 -1.12 -12.76
C ILE A 263 9.48 -1.68 -13.99
N ALA A 264 9.89 -2.86 -14.45
CA ALA A 264 9.27 -3.57 -15.57
C ALA A 264 7.97 -4.30 -15.12
N SER A 265 6.95 -3.53 -14.73
CA SER A 265 5.67 -4.05 -14.23
C SER A 265 4.50 -3.17 -14.67
N HIS A 266 3.49 -3.76 -15.31
CA HIS A 266 2.29 -3.03 -15.78
C HIS A 266 1.49 -2.37 -14.64
N LEU A 267 1.59 -2.89 -13.43
CA LEU A 267 0.87 -2.40 -12.26
C LEU A 267 1.65 -1.30 -11.51
N GLU A 268 2.98 -1.30 -11.59
CA GLU A 268 3.85 -0.53 -10.68
C GLU A 268 4.73 0.51 -11.39
N TYR A 269 4.76 0.54 -12.72
CA TYR A 269 5.52 1.56 -13.45
C TYR A 269 4.93 2.96 -13.26
N ARG A 270 5.77 3.99 -13.33
CA ARG A 270 5.34 5.41 -13.28
C ARG A 270 4.92 5.89 -14.67
N ASP A 271 3.74 6.53 -14.77
CA ASP A 271 3.46 7.38 -15.93
C ASP A 271 4.25 8.69 -15.81
N SER A 272 5.09 9.01 -16.80
CA SER A 272 5.97 10.19 -16.77
C SER A 272 5.20 11.51 -16.93
N LEU A 273 4.09 11.49 -17.67
CA LEU A 273 3.21 12.65 -17.83
C LEU A 273 2.41 12.89 -16.55
N SER A 274 2.02 14.15 -16.33
CA SER A 274 1.20 14.55 -15.18
C SER A 274 -0.24 14.02 -15.28
N TRP A 275 -0.85 13.74 -14.13
CA TRP A 275 -2.27 13.39 -13.97
C TRP A 275 -2.82 12.18 -14.76
N LYS A 276 -1.96 11.27 -15.24
CA LYS A 276 -2.30 9.91 -15.65
C LYS A 276 -2.50 9.03 -14.42
N ASP A 277 -3.04 7.83 -14.61
CA ASP A 277 -3.41 6.97 -13.49
C ASP A 277 -2.23 6.64 -12.57
N LYS A 278 -1.04 6.37 -13.13
CA LYS A 278 0.18 6.10 -12.38
C LYS A 278 1.17 7.27 -12.38
N SER A 279 0.67 8.49 -12.60
CA SER A 279 1.46 9.68 -12.28
C SER A 279 1.68 9.75 -10.78
N TRP A 280 2.88 10.13 -10.38
CA TRP A 280 3.15 10.39 -8.97
C TRP A 280 2.51 11.71 -8.55
N VAL A 281 1.90 11.70 -7.38
CA VAL A 281 1.38 12.89 -6.71
C VAL A 281 1.86 12.89 -5.26
N LEU A 282 2.02 14.08 -4.70
CA LEU A 282 2.04 14.25 -3.26
C LEU A 282 0.62 14.55 -2.79
N GLY A 283 0.09 13.71 -1.90
CA GLY A 283 -1.21 13.89 -1.28
C GLY A 283 -1.10 14.50 0.11
N VAL A 284 -1.85 15.57 0.35
CA VAL A 284 -1.98 16.21 1.68
C VAL A 284 -3.45 16.21 2.07
N LYS A 285 -3.75 15.81 3.31
CA LYS A 285 -5.11 15.79 3.86
C LYS A 285 -5.15 16.50 5.20
N ILE A 286 -6.06 17.47 5.32
CA ILE A 286 -6.35 18.20 6.56
C ILE A 286 -7.83 18.03 6.87
N SER A 287 -8.12 17.28 7.92
CA SER A 287 -9.48 16.84 8.27
C SER A 287 -10.15 16.09 7.10
N ASP A 288 -11.25 16.62 6.57
CA ASP A 288 -12.07 16.10 5.48
C ASP A 288 -11.62 16.58 4.08
N ARG A 289 -10.64 17.49 4.00
CA ARG A 289 -10.19 18.09 2.73
C ARG A 289 -8.84 17.55 2.33
N ALA A 290 -8.78 17.07 1.09
CA ALA A 290 -7.58 16.54 0.47
C ALA A 290 -7.17 17.40 -0.74
N ARG A 291 -5.86 17.47 -0.99
CA ARG A 291 -5.29 18.05 -2.19
C ARG A 291 -4.13 17.21 -2.69
N ALA A 292 -4.06 17.05 -4.00
CA ALA A 292 -2.93 16.43 -4.70
C ALA A 292 -2.08 17.49 -5.38
N TYR A 293 -0.77 17.31 -5.33
CA TYR A 293 0.23 18.11 -6.03
C TYR A 293 0.94 17.21 -7.03
N ASP A 294 1.05 17.63 -8.28
CA ASP A 294 1.74 16.84 -9.30
C ASP A 294 3.24 16.74 -8.98
N TRP A 295 3.81 15.55 -9.12
CA TRP A 295 5.22 15.37 -8.81
C TRP A 295 6.15 16.09 -9.80
N ASN A 296 5.74 16.29 -11.06
CA ASN A 296 6.55 17.03 -12.02
C ASN A 296 6.62 18.53 -11.66
N ASP A 297 5.50 19.10 -11.21
CA ASP A 297 5.44 20.47 -10.69
C ASP A 297 6.36 20.64 -9.47
N LEU A 298 6.38 19.66 -8.56
CA LEU A 298 7.27 19.67 -7.40
C LEU A 298 8.75 19.62 -7.80
N ILE A 299 9.13 18.82 -8.80
CA ILE A 299 10.49 18.80 -9.33
C ILE A 299 10.88 20.17 -9.90
N GLN A 300 9.97 20.82 -10.62
CA GLN A 300 10.25 22.12 -11.24
C GLN A 300 10.34 23.26 -10.21
N MET A 301 9.43 23.29 -9.24
CA MET A 301 9.29 24.42 -8.31
C MET A 301 10.14 24.27 -7.05
N SER A 302 10.44 23.03 -6.63
CA SER A 302 11.03 22.64 -5.34
C SER A 302 10.23 23.04 -4.09
N THR A 303 9.62 24.24 -4.08
CA THR A 303 8.91 24.79 -2.92
C THR A 303 7.56 25.36 -3.36
N ILE A 304 6.49 24.90 -2.71
CA ILE A 304 5.12 25.36 -2.93
C ILE A 304 4.56 25.95 -1.63
N ASN A 305 4.05 27.17 -1.72
CA ASN A 305 3.28 27.79 -0.65
C ASN A 305 1.80 27.71 -1.02
N ASP A 306 1.02 27.01 -0.20
CA ASP A 306 -0.39 26.80 -0.47
C ASP A 306 -1.24 27.06 0.79
N THR A 307 -2.55 27.03 0.65
CA THR A 307 -3.53 27.05 1.74
C THR A 307 -4.59 25.99 1.48
N LEU A 308 -4.72 25.05 2.41
CA LEU A 308 -5.72 23.98 2.36
C LEU A 308 -6.65 24.10 3.56
N LYS A 309 -7.95 24.31 3.30
CA LYS A 309 -8.97 24.49 4.36
C LYS A 309 -8.58 25.61 5.35
N GLY A 310 -8.05 26.72 4.85
CA GLY A 310 -7.60 27.86 5.67
C GLY A 310 -6.29 27.63 6.43
N VAL A 311 -5.70 26.44 6.36
CA VAL A 311 -4.39 26.14 6.95
C VAL A 311 -3.30 26.47 5.91
N PRO A 312 -2.43 27.45 6.17
CA PRO A 312 -1.28 27.71 5.30
C PRO A 312 -0.29 26.55 5.41
N ILE A 313 0.12 26.01 4.28
CA ILE A 313 1.07 24.90 4.21
C ILE A 313 2.26 25.23 3.33
N LEU A 314 3.39 24.65 3.68
CA LEU A 314 4.65 24.66 2.94
C LEU A 314 4.92 23.23 2.47
N ILE A 315 5.15 23.06 1.17
CA ILE A 315 5.67 21.82 0.62
C ILE A 315 7.06 22.09 0.08
N HIS A 316 7.99 21.21 0.40
CA HIS A 316 9.36 21.28 -0.09
C HIS A 316 9.85 19.92 -0.58
N LEU A 317 10.42 19.89 -1.77
CA LEU A 317 11.15 18.76 -2.34
C LEU A 317 12.64 19.05 -2.26
N GLN A 318 13.40 18.14 -1.65
CA GLN A 318 14.85 18.26 -1.55
C GLN A 318 15.54 18.08 -2.91
N PRO A 319 16.82 18.49 -3.05
CA PRO A 319 17.58 18.36 -4.30
C PRO A 319 17.70 16.93 -4.85
N ASP A 320 17.52 15.89 -4.01
CA ASP A 320 17.50 14.49 -4.44
C ASP A 320 16.24 14.09 -5.25
N SER A 321 15.33 15.05 -5.47
CA SER A 321 14.07 14.90 -6.23
C SER A 321 13.15 13.80 -5.71
N SER A 322 13.35 13.37 -4.46
CA SER A 322 12.74 12.17 -3.88
C SER A 322 12.21 12.42 -2.47
N SER A 323 12.98 13.14 -1.66
CA SER A 323 12.67 13.45 -0.27
C SER A 323 11.83 14.70 -0.19
N PHE A 324 10.61 14.57 0.33
CA PHE A 324 9.66 15.67 0.44
C PHE A 324 9.32 15.95 1.90
N HIS A 325 8.89 17.18 2.16
CA HIS A 325 8.43 17.64 3.45
C HIS A 325 7.18 18.48 3.29
N VAL A 326 6.28 18.36 4.25
CA VAL A 326 5.10 19.21 4.34
C VAL A 326 5.00 19.73 5.76
N TRP A 327 4.87 21.04 5.89
CA TRP A 327 4.69 21.69 7.18
C TRP A 327 3.48 22.62 7.15
N LYS A 328 2.90 22.83 8.32
CA LYS A 328 2.07 24.01 8.56
C LYS A 328 3.00 25.21 8.70
N ARG A 329 2.64 26.31 8.04
CA ARG A 329 3.34 27.58 8.13
C ARG A 329 2.42 28.66 8.70
N ASP A 330 3.03 29.71 9.22
CA ASP A 330 2.32 30.94 9.58
C ASP A 330 2.05 31.79 8.31
N SER A 331 2.10 33.12 8.42
CA SER A 331 2.00 34.04 7.28
C SER A 331 3.26 34.10 6.40
N LEU A 332 4.32 33.37 6.76
CA LEU A 332 5.58 33.34 6.03
C LEU A 332 5.40 32.75 4.62
N VAL A 333 6.13 33.31 3.66
CA VAL A 333 6.17 32.81 2.27
C VAL A 333 7.58 32.34 1.99
N PHE A 334 7.73 31.08 1.66
CA PHE A 334 9.02 30.43 1.51
C PHE A 334 9.46 30.33 0.05
N TYR A 335 10.76 30.28 -0.17
CA TYR A 335 11.39 30.01 -1.45
C TYR A 335 12.69 29.26 -1.25
N THR A 336 13.13 28.55 -2.29
CA THR A 336 14.41 27.85 -2.30
C THR A 336 15.25 28.40 -3.42
N GLU A 337 16.51 28.72 -3.13
CA GLU A 337 17.50 29.12 -4.13
C GLU A 337 18.05 27.86 -4.82
N ALA A 338 18.32 27.94 -6.12
CA ALA A 338 18.79 26.80 -6.90
C ALA A 338 20.06 26.19 -6.27
N GLY A 339 20.02 24.88 -6.01
CA GLY A 339 21.13 24.14 -5.40
C GLY A 339 21.26 24.27 -3.88
N SER A 340 20.41 25.05 -3.21
CA SER A 340 20.41 25.16 -1.75
C SER A 340 19.64 24.01 -1.10
N ALA A 341 20.18 23.46 -0.02
CA ALA A 341 19.48 22.54 0.88
C ALA A 341 18.60 23.27 1.91
N PHE A 342 18.73 24.59 2.02
CA PHE A 342 17.97 25.43 2.94
C PHE A 342 16.81 26.14 2.24
N ILE A 343 15.71 26.30 2.96
CA ILE A 343 14.55 27.09 2.55
C ILE A 343 14.64 28.46 3.23
N LYS A 344 14.29 29.53 2.52
CA LYS A 344 14.26 30.91 3.07
C LYS A 344 12.85 31.45 3.07
N ASP A 345 12.50 32.26 4.07
CA ASP A 345 11.26 33.04 4.03
C ASP A 345 11.49 34.44 3.40
N LYS A 346 10.50 34.95 2.67
CA LYS A 346 10.62 36.23 1.96
C LYS A 346 10.65 37.43 2.90
N GLN A 347 10.01 37.32 4.06
CA GLN A 347 9.75 38.43 4.98
C GLN A 347 10.98 38.79 5.81
N THR A 348 11.61 37.80 6.43
CA THR A 348 12.74 37.98 7.35
C THR A 348 14.06 37.50 6.76
N LYS A 349 14.02 36.77 5.64
CA LYS A 349 15.20 36.15 5.02
C LYS A 349 15.89 35.14 5.93
N SER A 350 15.17 34.60 6.92
CA SER A 350 15.71 33.57 7.79
C SER A 350 15.85 32.25 7.03
N GLU A 351 16.84 31.44 7.42
CA GLU A 351 17.16 30.17 6.77
C GLU A 351 16.66 29.00 7.61
N TRP A 352 16.03 28.04 6.95
CA TRP A 352 15.37 26.90 7.55
C TRP A 352 15.93 25.60 6.98
N ASN A 353 16.23 24.65 7.86
CA ASN A 353 16.77 23.34 7.49
C ASN A 353 15.63 22.35 7.12
N THR A 354 16.01 21.12 6.75
CA THR A 354 15.09 20.04 6.39
C THR A 354 14.34 19.44 7.58
N HIS A 355 14.67 19.81 8.83
CA HIS A 355 13.84 19.52 10.00
C HIS A 355 12.69 20.53 10.14
N GLY A 356 12.67 21.61 9.36
CA GLY A 356 11.74 22.72 9.54
C GLY A 356 12.17 23.64 10.69
N GLU A 357 13.42 23.57 11.14
CA GLU A 357 13.99 24.48 12.14
C GLU A 357 14.64 25.68 11.45
N CYS A 358 14.38 26.86 11.97
CA CYS A 358 15.07 28.07 11.57
C CYS A 358 16.48 28.10 12.18
N VAL A 359 17.52 28.00 11.36
CA VAL A 359 18.93 27.90 11.81
C VAL A 359 19.67 29.24 11.79
N SER A 360 19.21 30.19 10.99
CA SER A 360 19.82 31.51 10.82
C SER A 360 18.75 32.60 10.60
N GLY A 361 19.07 33.85 10.93
CA GLY A 361 18.16 34.99 10.81
C GLY A 361 17.39 35.32 12.09
N SER A 362 16.42 36.23 11.98
CA SER A 362 15.68 36.77 13.14
C SER A 362 14.70 35.77 13.76
N LEU A 363 14.36 34.70 13.04
CA LEU A 363 13.46 33.63 13.51
C LEU A 363 14.21 32.41 14.05
N LYS A 364 15.53 32.49 14.23
CA LYS A 364 16.38 31.38 14.67
C LYS A 364 15.81 30.66 15.91
N GLY A 365 15.79 29.34 15.86
CA GLY A 365 15.25 28.45 16.90
C GLY A 365 13.74 28.19 16.80
N ARG A 366 13.02 28.83 15.86
CA ARG A 366 11.63 28.46 15.56
C ARG A 366 11.56 27.14 14.81
N GLN A 367 10.49 26.38 15.06
CA GLN A 367 10.23 25.07 14.49
C GLN A 367 8.89 25.09 13.75
N LEU A 368 8.88 24.62 12.50
CA LEU A 368 7.65 24.37 11.75
C LEU A 368 7.01 23.05 12.19
N GLU A 369 5.69 23.03 12.26
CA GLU A 369 4.90 21.85 12.61
C GLU A 369 4.77 20.93 11.38
N PRO A 370 5.31 19.70 11.40
CA PRO A 370 5.20 18.79 10.27
C PRO A 370 3.76 18.31 10.07
N LEU A 371 3.37 18.11 8.82
CA LEU A 371 2.09 17.54 8.42
C LEU A 371 2.32 16.22 7.69
N GLN A 372 1.50 15.22 8.01
CA GLN A 372 1.52 13.96 7.29
C GLN A 372 1.15 14.18 5.81
N ALA A 373 1.97 13.61 4.94
CA ALA A 373 1.74 13.60 3.51
C ALA A 373 2.24 12.29 2.92
N TYR A 374 1.79 11.98 1.71
CA TYR A 374 2.08 10.70 1.09
C TYR A 374 2.37 10.89 -0.39
N GLN A 375 3.48 10.33 -0.86
CA GLN A 375 3.64 10.09 -2.28
C GLN A 375 2.73 8.92 -2.64
N GLU A 376 1.95 9.03 -3.72
CA GLU A 376 1.07 7.97 -4.23
C GLU A 376 0.95 8.04 -5.76
N PHE A 377 0.42 6.99 -6.37
CA PHE A 377 -0.16 7.09 -7.69
C PHE A 377 -1.48 7.89 -7.65
N TRP A 378 -1.71 8.70 -8.69
CA TRP A 378 -2.92 9.51 -8.80
C TRP A 378 -4.21 8.70 -8.74
N HIS A 379 -4.25 7.51 -9.37
CA HIS A 379 -5.43 6.63 -9.34
C HIS A 379 -5.76 6.17 -7.90
N SER A 380 -4.75 5.86 -7.10
CA SER A 380 -4.92 5.46 -5.69
C SER A 380 -5.46 6.65 -4.89
N TRP A 381 -4.75 7.77 -4.95
CA TRP A 381 -5.07 8.95 -4.15
C TRP A 381 -6.51 9.42 -4.35
N ARG A 382 -6.95 9.56 -5.62
CA ARG A 382 -8.31 10.03 -5.95
C ARG A 382 -9.41 9.02 -5.58
N THR A 383 -9.09 7.73 -5.55
CA THR A 383 -10.03 6.67 -5.17
C THR A 383 -10.37 6.77 -3.68
N PHE A 384 -9.36 6.95 -2.83
CA PHE A 384 -9.53 7.02 -1.37
C PHE A 384 -9.76 8.44 -0.85
N ASN A 385 -9.59 9.46 -1.70
CA ASN A 385 -9.90 10.86 -1.41
C ASN A 385 -10.80 11.44 -2.51
N LYS A 386 -12.05 10.95 -2.59
CA LYS A 386 -13.02 11.28 -3.67
C LYS A 386 -13.21 12.80 -3.92
N ASN A 387 -13.09 13.61 -2.87
CA ASN A 387 -13.23 15.08 -2.94
C ASN A 387 -11.89 15.82 -3.02
N THR A 388 -10.80 15.12 -3.39
CA THR A 388 -9.49 15.75 -3.52
C THR A 388 -9.50 16.82 -4.59
N SER A 389 -9.00 18.01 -4.25
CA SER A 389 -8.65 19.02 -5.25
C SER A 389 -7.29 18.71 -5.87
N ARG A 390 -7.03 19.27 -7.05
CA ARG A 390 -5.68 19.35 -7.61
C ARG A 390 -5.13 20.74 -7.31
N TYR A 391 -3.88 20.82 -6.92
CA TYR A 391 -3.17 22.09 -6.95
C TYR A 391 -2.94 22.48 -8.41
N LEU A 392 -3.30 23.72 -8.74
CA LEU A 392 -3.07 24.29 -10.07
C LEU A 392 -2.02 25.38 -9.90
N ILE A 393 -0.92 25.28 -10.64
CA ILE A 393 0.02 26.38 -10.75
C ILE A 393 -0.75 27.54 -11.36
N LYS A 394 -0.82 28.66 -10.64
CA LYS A 394 -1.27 29.91 -11.26
C LYS A 394 -0.14 30.32 -12.19
N ASP A 395 -0.45 30.48 -13.47
CA ASP A 395 0.51 31.00 -14.45
C ASP A 395 1.24 32.20 -13.86
N LEU A 396 2.57 32.09 -13.75
CA LEU A 396 3.45 33.18 -13.34
C LEU A 396 3.57 34.25 -14.44
N SER A 397 2.77 34.17 -15.50
CA SER A 397 2.59 35.20 -16.52
C SER A 397 1.42 36.11 -16.14
N ASN A 398 1.67 37.06 -15.24
CA ASN A 398 1.06 38.40 -15.23
C ASN A 398 1.86 39.32 -14.33
#